data_AF-A0A7S1ZII7-F1
#
_entry.id   AF-A0A7S1ZII7-F1
#
_cell.length_a   1.000
_cell.length_b   1.000
_cell.length_c   1.000
_cell.angle_alpha   90.00
_cell.angle_beta   90.00
_cell.angle_gamma   90.00
#
_symmetry.space_group_name_H-M   'P 1'
#
loop_
_entity.id
_entity.type
_entity.pdbx_description
1 polymer ?
#
loop_
_entity_poly.entity_id
_entity_poly.type
_entity_poly.pdbx_seq_one_letter_code
_entity_poly.pdbx_strand_id
1 'polypeptide(L)'
;MTPSRDPHWGRVGLNNLGNTCFMNSALQCLSHSAPLTRHFLTNRYKSDLNSTNPLGTGGKLAQAYDAAIKELWFGGGRGADDDDRNRNMYGGCSVSPT
;
A
#
# COMPACT_ATOMS: atom_id res chain seq x y z
N MET A 1 -3.98 28.73 -14.73
CA MET A 1 -4.36 27.31 -14.79
C MET A 1 -3.60 26.58 -13.69
N THR A 2 -4.24 26.37 -12.54
CA THR A 2 -3.67 25.59 -11.44
C THR A 2 -3.69 24.11 -11.83
N PRO A 3 -2.59 23.34 -11.70
CA PRO A 3 -2.68 21.90 -11.85
C PRO A 3 -3.52 21.36 -10.69
N SER A 4 -4.64 20.71 -11.02
CA SER A 4 -5.50 19.99 -10.09
C SER A 4 -4.67 18.92 -9.37
N ARG A 5 -4.32 19.21 -8.11
CA ARG A 5 -3.76 18.25 -7.16
C ARG A 5 -4.87 17.32 -6.70
N ASP A 6 -4.94 16.15 -7.29
CA ASP A 6 -5.51 14.99 -6.60
C ASP A 6 -4.46 13.88 -6.61
N PRO A 7 -3.68 13.71 -5.53
CA PRO A 7 -3.03 12.44 -5.35
C PRO A 7 -4.17 11.44 -5.08
N HIS A 8 -4.40 10.50 -5.99
CA HIS A 8 -5.38 9.40 -5.82
C HIS A 8 -4.77 8.22 -5.04
N TRP A 9 -3.89 8.50 -4.07
CA TRP A 9 -3.25 7.50 -3.20
C TRP A 9 -4.33 6.71 -2.46
N GLY A 10 -4.27 5.39 -2.55
CA GLY A 10 -5.24 4.48 -1.95
C GLY A 10 -6.56 4.34 -2.72
N ARG A 11 -6.81 5.16 -3.75
CA ARG A 11 -8.03 5.11 -4.58
C ARG A 11 -7.80 4.32 -5.88
N VAL A 12 -7.26 3.11 -5.76
CA VAL A 12 -7.03 2.20 -6.90
C VAL A 12 -7.83 0.91 -6.73
N GLY A 13 -8.32 0.37 -7.84
CA GLY A 13 -9.07 -0.88 -7.87
C GLY A 13 -8.18 -2.11 -7.65
N LEU A 14 -8.80 -3.21 -7.20
CA LEU A 14 -8.16 -4.52 -7.15
C LEU A 14 -8.80 -5.43 -8.20
N ASN A 15 -8.00 -6.06 -9.05
CA ASN A 15 -8.48 -7.03 -10.02
C ASN A 15 -9.12 -8.22 -9.31
N ASN A 16 -10.27 -8.68 -9.81
CA ASN A 16 -10.87 -9.92 -9.36
C ASN A 16 -10.17 -11.09 -10.06
N LEU A 17 -9.68 -12.06 -9.30
CA LEU A 17 -8.96 -13.24 -9.80
C LEU A 17 -9.86 -14.49 -9.83
N GLY A 18 -11.18 -14.29 -9.98
CA GLY A 18 -12.20 -15.33 -9.93
C GLY A 18 -12.66 -15.60 -8.50
N ASN A 19 -13.90 -15.24 -8.17
CA ASN A 19 -14.49 -15.35 -6.82
C ASN A 19 -13.71 -14.63 -5.68
N THR A 20 -12.78 -13.72 -6.00
CA THR A 20 -12.00 -13.00 -4.98
C THR A 20 -12.60 -11.65 -4.57
N CYS A 21 -13.79 -11.29 -5.07
CA CYS A 21 -14.44 -10.00 -4.73
C CYS A 21 -14.67 -9.82 -3.23
N PHE A 22 -14.92 -10.92 -2.49
CA PHE A 22 -15.01 -10.91 -1.03
C PHE A 22 -13.69 -10.43 -0.38
N MET A 23 -12.55 -10.88 -0.89
CA MET A 23 -11.24 -10.45 -0.40
C MET A 23 -10.97 -9.00 -0.81
N ASN A 24 -11.31 -8.64 -2.06
CA ASN A 24 -11.10 -7.28 -2.56
C ASN A 24 -11.88 -6.26 -1.73
N SER A 25 -13.14 -6.52 -1.39
CA SER A 25 -13.93 -5.61 -0.55
C SER A 25 -13.36 -5.50 0.86
N ALA A 26 -12.93 -6.61 1.48
CA ALA A 26 -12.28 -6.58 2.79
C ALA A 26 -10.96 -5.78 2.76
N LEU A 27 -10.11 -6.00 1.75
CA LEU A 27 -8.84 -5.29 1.60
C LEU A 27 -9.04 -3.78 1.39
N GLN A 28 -10.05 -3.38 0.62
CA GLN A 28 -10.39 -1.97 0.41
C GLN A 28 -10.87 -1.30 1.71
N CYS A 29 -11.69 -1.99 2.52
CA CYS A 29 -12.11 -1.48 3.83
C CYS A 29 -10.92 -1.32 4.78
N LEU A 30 -10.04 -2.34 4.85
CA LEU A 30 -8.87 -2.32 5.72
C LEU A 30 -7.83 -1.28 5.27
N SER A 31 -7.63 -1.10 3.96
CA SER A 31 -6.71 -0.10 3.41
C SER A 31 -7.13 1.33 3.72
N HIS A 32 -8.43 1.59 3.95
CA HIS A 32 -8.96 2.89 4.33
C HIS A 32 -9.12 3.08 5.86
N SER A 33 -8.75 2.08 6.66
CA SER A 33 -8.65 2.25 8.11
C SER A 33 -7.36 3.00 8.47
N ALA A 34 -7.47 4.31 8.70
CA ALA A 34 -6.32 5.20 8.89
C ALA A 34 -5.29 4.73 9.95
N PRO A 35 -5.68 4.22 11.14
CA PRO A 35 -4.72 3.71 12.11
C PRO A 35 -3.92 2.50 11.59
N LEU A 36 -4.62 1.54 10.96
CA LEU A 36 -4.03 0.33 10.43
C LEU A 36 -3.10 0.65 9.26
N THR A 37 -3.58 1.43 8.30
CA THR A 37 -2.81 1.82 7.11
C THR A 37 -1.55 2.58 7.48
N ARG A 38 -1.64 3.55 8.39
CA ARG A 38 -0.46 4.29 8.87
C ARG A 38 0.57 3.36 9.52
N HIS A 39 0.11 2.37 10.28
CA HIS A 39 0.98 1.41 10.96
C HIS A 39 1.82 0.59 9.96
N PHE A 40 1.22 0.16 8.85
CA PHE A 40 1.92 -0.54 7.77
C PHE A 40 2.80 0.40 6.91
N LEU A 41 2.26 1.53 6.46
CA LEU A 41 3.00 2.49 5.61
C LEU A 41 4.27 3.03 6.30
N THR A 42 4.25 3.18 7.63
CA THR A 42 5.41 3.63 8.42
C THR A 42 6.34 2.49 8.85
N ASN A 43 6.10 1.25 8.40
CA ASN A 43 6.82 0.03 8.79
C ASN A 43 6.80 -0.30 10.30
N ARG A 44 5.93 0.33 11.10
CA ARG A 44 5.83 0.07 12.55
C ARG A 44 5.42 -1.38 12.85
N TYR A 45 4.66 -2.02 11.96
CA TYR A 45 4.28 -3.43 12.13
C TYR A 45 5.47 -4.39 12.28
N LYS A 46 6.67 -4.00 11.82
CA LYS A 46 7.87 -4.85 11.94
C LYS A 46 8.36 -5.01 13.37
N SER A 47 8.22 -3.99 14.23
CA SER A 47 8.59 -4.11 15.64
C SER A 47 7.60 -4.97 16.42
N ASP A 48 6.34 -4.99 15.97
CA ASP A 48 5.24 -5.65 16.67
C ASP A 48 5.02 -7.09 16.14
N LEU A 49 5.81 -7.49 15.13
CA LEU A 49 5.71 -8.78 14.46
C LEU A 49 6.20 -9.91 15.35
N ASN A 50 5.28 -10.74 15.85
CA ASN A 50 5.61 -11.99 16.51
C ASN A 50 5.65 -13.16 15.49
N SER A 51 6.83 -13.41 14.91
CA SER A 51 7.03 -14.48 13.92
C SER A 51 7.15 -15.89 14.51
N THR A 52 7.33 -16.02 15.83
CA THR A 52 7.52 -17.30 16.51
C THR A 52 6.21 -17.85 17.11
N ASN A 53 5.13 -17.07 17.10
CA ASN A 53 3.83 -17.52 17.57
C ASN A 53 3.33 -18.72 16.75
N PRO A 54 3.12 -19.90 17.37
CA PRO A 54 2.68 -21.11 16.68
C PRO A 54 1.24 -21.02 16.12
N LEU A 55 0.44 -20.08 16.61
CA LEU A 55 -0.90 -19.78 16.07
C LEU A 55 -0.86 -18.75 14.92
N GLY A 56 0.30 -18.16 14.67
CA GLY A 56 0.50 -17.15 13.64
C GLY A 56 0.84 -17.74 12.27
N THR A 57 1.13 -16.85 11.32
CA THR A 57 1.53 -17.21 9.95
C THR A 57 3.04 -17.09 9.72
N GLY A 58 3.84 -17.09 10.79
CA GLY A 58 5.27 -16.79 10.73
C GLY A 58 5.56 -15.38 10.21
N GLY A 59 4.60 -14.46 10.32
CA GLY A 59 4.68 -13.10 9.80
C GLY A 59 4.38 -12.94 8.31
N LYS A 60 4.17 -14.04 7.56
CA LYS A 60 3.94 -14.01 6.11
C LYS A 60 2.70 -13.19 5.72
N LEU A 61 1.62 -13.31 6.48
CA LEU A 61 0.39 -12.54 6.21
C LEU A 61 0.62 -11.03 6.37
N ALA A 62 1.31 -10.62 7.44
CA ALA A 62 1.62 -9.21 7.68
C ALA A 62 2.52 -8.63 6.59
N GLN A 63 3.51 -9.40 6.13
CA GLN A 63 4.39 -9.01 5.02
C GLN A 63 3.64 -8.90 3.68
N ALA A 64 2.75 -9.85 3.38
CA ALA A 64 1.92 -9.79 2.17
C ALA A 64 0.95 -8.60 2.20
N TYR A 65 0.34 -8.32 3.35
CA TYR A 65 -0.52 -7.16 3.54
C TYR A 65 0.25 -5.84 3.43
N ASP A 66 1.45 -5.75 4.00
CA ASP A 66 2.35 -4.59 3.84
C ASP A 66 2.63 -4.29 2.36
N ALA A 67 2.99 -5.31 1.58
CA ALA A 67 3.23 -5.17 0.15
C ALA A 67 1.97 -4.69 -0.59
N ALA A 68 0.80 -5.29 -0.30
CA ALA A 68 -0.47 -4.91 -0.91
C ALA A 68 -0.86 -3.45 -0.58
N ILE A 69 -0.73 -3.02 0.67
CA ILE A 69 -1.06 -1.65 1.08
C ILE A 69 -0.10 -0.64 0.45
N LYS A 70 1.20 -0.94 0.39
CA LYS A 70 2.16 -0.06 -0.29
C LYS A 70 1.87 0.06 -1.78
N GLU A 71 1.46 -1.02 -2.42
CA GLU A 71 1.02 -1.00 -3.81
C GLU A 71 -0.24 -0.15 -4.00
N LEU A 72 -1.25 -0.29 -3.14
CA LEU A 72 -2.48 0.52 -3.21
C LEU A 72 -2.22 2.03 -3.02
N TRP A 73 -1.28 2.38 -2.14
CA TRP A 73 -1.06 3.77 -1.73
C TRP A 73 0.08 4.47 -2.48
N PHE A 74 1.05 3.74 -3.01
CA PHE A 74 2.21 4.28 -3.72
C PHE A 74 2.39 3.74 -5.15
N GLY A 75 1.69 2.67 -5.52
CA GLY A 75 1.87 1.95 -6.79
C GLY A 75 1.33 2.63 -8.04
N GLY A 76 0.89 3.89 -7.96
CA GLY A 76 0.61 4.77 -9.10
C GLY A 76 -0.19 4.12 -10.24
N GLY A 77 -1.51 4.00 -10.07
CA GLY A 77 -2.46 3.92 -11.18
C GLY A 77 -2.22 2.84 -12.24
N ARG A 78 -2.30 1.55 -11.89
CA ARG A 78 -2.47 0.47 -12.90
C ARG A 78 -3.94 0.26 -13.28
N GLY A 79 -4.66 1.36 -13.49
CA GLY A 79 -6.10 1.32 -13.76
C GLY A 79 -6.65 2.65 -14.23
N ALA A 80 -5.98 3.28 -15.20
CA ALA A 80 -6.50 4.31 -16.10
C ALA A 80 -5.32 4.75 -16.99
N ASP A 81 -5.33 4.29 -18.25
CA ASP A 81 -4.75 4.99 -19.41
C ASP A 81 -3.20 5.08 -19.50
N ASP A 82 -2.63 4.24 -20.36
CA ASP A 82 -1.32 4.40 -21.00
C ASP A 82 -1.22 5.75 -21.74
N ASP A 83 -0.42 6.71 -21.26
CA ASP A 83 0.46 7.56 -22.09
C ASP A 83 1.51 8.31 -21.25
N ASP A 84 2.78 8.10 -21.59
CA ASP A 84 3.96 8.96 -21.40
C ASP A 84 4.12 9.77 -20.08
N ARG A 85 4.84 9.21 -19.08
CA ARG A 85 6.13 9.77 -18.57
C ARG A 85 6.62 9.20 -17.23
N ASN A 86 7.84 8.68 -17.32
CA ASN A 86 8.92 8.91 -16.36
C ASN A 86 8.97 8.06 -15.07
N ARG A 87 9.68 6.94 -15.20
CA ARG A 87 10.48 6.30 -14.15
C ARG A 87 11.47 7.31 -13.53
N ASN A 88 11.13 8.04 -12.48
CA ASN A 88 12.13 8.59 -11.55
C ASN A 88 11.55 8.98 -10.18
N MET A 89 11.26 8.01 -9.31
CA MET A 89 10.87 8.27 -7.91
C MET A 89 11.78 7.55 -6.89
N TYR A 90 12.94 7.06 -7.33
CA TYR A 90 14.06 6.72 -6.46
C TYR A 90 15.14 7.79 -6.59
N GLY A 91 14.92 8.94 -5.96
CA GLY A 91 15.90 10.01 -5.86
C GLY A 91 15.55 10.95 -4.72
N GLY A 92 16.08 10.68 -3.52
CA GLY A 92 16.01 11.64 -2.42
C GLY A 92 15.88 11.06 -1.02
N CYS A 93 16.80 10.18 -0.62
CA CYS A 93 17.29 10.30 0.76
C CYS A 93 18.01 11.65 0.86
N SER A 94 17.34 12.68 1.34
CA SER A 94 18.01 13.87 1.88
C SER A 94 17.65 13.95 3.36
N VAL A 95 18.41 13.20 4.16
CA VAL A 95 18.74 13.71 5.49
C VAL A 95 19.46 15.03 5.27
N SER A 96 19.01 16.10 5.93
CA SER A 96 19.90 17.20 6.24
C SER A 96 19.47 17.87 7.53
N PRO A 97 20.44 18.19 8.40
CA PRO A 97 20.23 18.66 9.76
C PRO A 97 20.05 20.18 9.80
N THR A 98 19.25 20.65 10.74
CA THR A 98 19.53 21.72 11.73
C THR A 98 18.32 21.81 12.63
#